data_AF-A0A0T7FBM3-F1
#
_entry.id   AF-A0A0T7FBM3-F1
#
_cell.length_a   1.000
_cell.length_b   1.000
_cell.length_c   1.000
_cell.angle_alpha   90.00
_cell.angle_beta   90.00
_cell.angle_gamma   90.00
#
_symmetry.space_group_name_H-M   'P 1'
#
loop_
_entity.id
_entity.type
_entity.pdbx_description
1 polymer ?
#
loop_
_entity_poly.entity_id
_entity_poly.type
_entity_poly.pdbx_seq_one_letter_code
_entity_poly.pdbx_strand_id
1 'polypeptide(L)'
;MTFHADHAVGIPFAATGGIAVYLGLDYGFGELSEMGPGALPVLLGTTLSVFGIALLMKATLANAGTVAIALIPREEIRPFLAIIAALFAPSADER
;
A
#
# COMPACT_ATOMS: atom_id res chain seq x y z
N MET A 1 -21.65 0.75 1.97
CA MET A 1 -20.43 -0.01 1.59
C MET A 1 -19.76 -0.47 2.86
N THR A 2 -19.70 -1.77 3.13
CA THR A 2 -18.99 -2.34 4.29
C THR A 2 -17.51 -2.48 3.94
N PHE A 3 -16.66 -1.72 4.62
CA PHE A 3 -15.21 -1.70 4.38
C PHE A 3 -14.55 -2.73 5.32
N HIS A 4 -14.03 -3.81 4.75
CA HIS A 4 -13.34 -4.85 5.54
C HIS A 4 -11.91 -4.42 5.86
N ALA A 5 -11.39 -4.78 7.04
CA ALA A 5 -10.03 -4.44 7.46
C ALA A 5 -8.95 -4.90 6.45
N ASP A 6 -9.14 -6.07 5.83
CA ASP A 6 -8.23 -6.57 4.80
C ASP A 6 -8.19 -5.65 3.55
N HIS A 7 -9.30 -4.98 3.19
CA HIS A 7 -9.30 -3.97 2.12
C HIS A 7 -8.60 -2.67 2.56
N ALA A 8 -8.78 -2.27 3.81
CA ALA A 8 -8.18 -1.05 4.34
C ALA A 8 -6.66 -1.14 4.46
N VAL A 9 -6.10 -2.33 4.68
CA VAL A 9 -4.65 -2.53 4.65
C VAL A 9 -4.16 -2.83 3.24
N GLY A 10 -4.91 -3.64 2.48
CA GLY A 10 -4.52 -4.04 1.12
C GLY A 10 -4.41 -2.88 0.13
N ILE A 11 -5.35 -1.93 0.16
CA ILE A 11 -5.34 -0.75 -0.74
C ILE A 11 -4.08 0.11 -0.57
N PRO A 12 -3.73 0.61 0.64
CA PRO A 12 -2.55 1.45 0.80
C PRO A 12 -1.25 0.68 0.55
N PHE A 13 -1.16 -0.62 0.86
CA PHE A 13 0.01 -1.43 0.52
C PHE A 13 0.20 -1.55 -0.99
N ALA A 14 -0.87 -1.89 -1.72
CA ALA A 14 -0.85 -2.00 -3.17
C ALA A 14 -0.48 -0.67 -3.84
N ALA A 15 -1.14 0.41 -3.42
CA ALA A 15 -0.95 1.75 -3.99
C ALA A 15 0.43 2.34 -3.67
N THR A 16 0.83 2.36 -2.40
CA THR A 16 2.14 2.92 -2.00
C THR A 16 3.28 2.09 -2.57
N GLY A 17 3.15 0.76 -2.55
CA GLY A 17 4.13 -0.13 -3.17
C GLY A 17 4.25 0.12 -4.68
N GLY A 18 3.12 0.24 -5.38
CA GLY A 18 3.10 0.54 -6.81
C GLY A 18 3.73 1.90 -7.16
N ILE A 19 3.43 2.95 -6.37
CA ILE A 19 4.04 4.27 -6.54
C ILE A 19 5.56 4.21 -6.30
N ALA A 20 6.01 3.52 -5.24
CA ALA A 20 7.43 3.36 -4.94
C ALA A 20 8.18 2.62 -6.06
N VAL A 21 7.58 1.58 -6.66
CA VAL A 21 8.14 0.92 -7.84
C VAL A 21 8.19 1.88 -9.02
N TYR A 22 7.08 2.54 -9.34
CA TYR A 22 6.98 3.47 -10.46
C TYR A 22 8.07 4.55 -10.40
N LEU A 23 8.22 5.21 -9.24
CA LEU A 23 9.27 6.22 -9.04
C LEU A 23 10.67 5.58 -9.02
N GLY A 24 10.81 4.41 -8.42
CA GLY A 24 12.08 3.69 -8.32
C GLY A 24 12.68 3.30 -9.67
N LEU A 25 11.83 2.98 -10.65
CA LEU A 25 12.26 2.63 -12.01
C LEU A 25 12.97 3.80 -12.70
N ASP A 26 12.54 5.04 -12.44
CA ASP A 26 13.14 6.25 -13.03
C ASP A 26 14.54 6.54 -12.44
N TYR A 27 14.81 6.12 -11.20
CA TYR A 27 16.11 6.33 -10.54
C TYR A 27 17.20 5.33 -10.98
N GLY A 28 16.82 4.25 -11.69
CA GLY A 28 17.75 3.22 -12.13
C GLY A 28 18.15 2.24 -11.03
N PHE A 29 18.14 0.94 -11.38
CA PHE A 29 18.38 -0.15 -10.43
C PHE A 29 19.89 -0.37 -10.13
N GLY A 30 20.78 0.12 -10.99
CA GLY A 30 22.23 -0.08 -10.89
C GLY A 30 22.66 -1.51 -11.27
N GLU A 31 23.85 -1.89 -10.82
CA GLU A 31 24.45 -3.21 -11.08
C GLU A 31 24.19 -4.16 -9.90
N LEU A 32 24.30 -5.47 -10.15
CA LEU A 32 24.16 -6.47 -9.08
C LEU A 32 25.23 -6.35 -7.98
N SER A 33 26.41 -5.85 -8.33
CA SER A 33 27.50 -5.58 -7.38
C SER A 33 27.37 -4.24 -6.67
N GLU A 34 26.60 -3.30 -7.22
CA GLU A 34 26.42 -1.95 -6.67
C GLU A 34 25.01 -1.44 -6.99
N MET A 35 24.13 -1.58 -6.00
CA MET A 35 22.72 -1.21 -6.12
C MET A 35 22.57 0.30 -6.32
N GLY A 36 21.87 0.67 -7.39
CA GLY A 36 21.52 2.04 -7.71
C GLY A 36 20.41 2.58 -6.80
N PRO A 37 20.16 3.91 -6.84
CA PRO A 37 19.19 4.56 -5.96
C PRO A 37 17.74 4.06 -6.17
N GLY A 38 17.42 3.49 -7.33
CA GLY A 38 16.13 2.86 -7.61
C GLY A 38 15.95 1.46 -7.01
N ALA A 39 17.02 0.78 -6.57
CA ALA A 39 16.95 -0.61 -6.14
C ALA A 39 16.04 -0.81 -4.92
N LEU A 40 16.22 0.02 -3.88
CA LEU A 40 15.41 -0.07 -2.66
C LEU A 40 13.92 0.26 -2.90
N PRO A 41 13.56 1.38 -3.56
CA PRO A 41 12.17 1.67 -3.90
C PRO A 41 11.51 0.56 -4.72
N VAL A 42 12.22 -0.01 -5.70
CA VAL A 42 11.68 -1.10 -6.53
C VAL A 42 11.50 -2.38 -5.73
N LEU A 43 12.48 -2.82 -4.93
CA LEU A 43 12.38 -4.08 -4.18
C LEU A 43 11.31 -4.01 -3.07
N LEU A 44 11.36 -2.97 -2.24
CA LEU A 44 10.39 -2.78 -1.17
C LEU A 44 9.01 -2.47 -1.73
N GLY A 45 8.93 -1.62 -2.76
CA GLY A 45 7.67 -1.30 -3.42
C GLY A 45 7.02 -2.52 -4.04
N THR A 46 7.79 -3.38 -4.71
CA THR A 46 7.28 -4.63 -5.30
C THR A 46 6.76 -5.56 -4.20
N THR A 47 7.52 -5.71 -3.10
CA THR A 47 7.11 -6.53 -1.96
C THR A 47 5.78 -6.02 -1.39
N LEU A 48 5.69 -4.74 -1.06
CA LEU A 48 4.47 -4.11 -0.55
C LEU A 48 3.29 -4.28 -1.51
N SER A 49 3.54 -4.08 -2.81
CA SER A 49 2.50 -4.17 -3.82
C SER A 49 1.96 -5.60 -3.95
N VAL A 50 2.84 -6.60 -3.95
CA VAL A 50 2.47 -8.03 -3.95
C VAL A 50 1.65 -8.39 -2.70
N PHE A 51 2.09 -7.98 -1.51
CA PHE A 51 1.33 -8.24 -0.28
C PHE A 51 -0.04 -7.55 -0.28
N GLY A 52 -0.11 -6.30 -0.75
CA GLY A 52 -1.37 -5.56 -0.87
C GLY A 52 -2.35 -6.26 -1.82
N ILE A 53 -1.87 -6.65 -3.01
CA ILE A 53 -2.66 -7.40 -4.00
C ILE A 53 -3.13 -8.75 -3.42
N ALA A 54 -2.27 -9.49 -2.73
CA ALA A 54 -2.63 -10.75 -2.09
C ALA A 54 -3.71 -10.59 -1.01
N LEU A 55 -3.62 -9.54 -0.20
CA LEU A 55 -4.66 -9.20 0.80
C LEU A 55 -5.99 -8.85 0.14
N LEU A 56 -5.96 -8.07 -0.95
CA LEU A 56 -7.17 -7.71 -1.70
C LEU A 56 -7.81 -8.94 -2.35
N MET A 57 -7.01 -9.82 -2.95
CA MET A 57 -7.50 -11.09 -3.48
C MET A 57 -8.14 -11.93 -2.38
N LYS A 58 -7.43 -12.15 -1.26
CA LYS A 58 -7.96 -12.90 -0.10
C LYS A 58 -9.29 -12.31 0.38
N ALA A 59 -9.37 -10.99 0.54
CA ALA A 59 -10.59 -10.32 0.98
C ALA A 59 -11.74 -10.49 -0.02
N THR A 60 -11.45 -10.42 -1.32
CA THR A 60 -12.46 -10.59 -2.38
C THR A 60 -12.95 -12.04 -2.45
N LEU A 61 -12.04 -13.01 -2.38
CA LEU A 61 -12.35 -14.45 -2.40
C LEU A 61 -13.05 -14.92 -1.11
N ALA A 62 -12.67 -14.42 0.07
CA ALA A 62 -13.30 -14.75 1.34
C ALA A 62 -14.74 -14.23 1.46
N ASN A 63 -15.06 -13.12 0.79
CA ASN A 63 -16.44 -12.61 0.70
C ASN A 63 -17.40 -13.54 -0.07
N ALA A 64 -16.89 -14.56 -0.79
CA ALA A 64 -17.71 -15.52 -1.53
C ALA A 64 -18.23 -16.70 -0.68
N GLY A 65 -17.78 -16.86 0.57
CA GLY A 65 -18.15 -18.03 1.39
C GLY A 65 -17.94 -17.86 2.90
N THR A 66 -18.93 -17.27 3.57
CA THR A 66 -19.18 -17.39 5.02
C THR A 66 -18.29 -16.59 6.01
N VAL A 67 -18.99 -15.71 6.76
CA VAL A 67 -18.80 -15.22 8.15
C VAL A 67 -17.38 -14.88 8.66
N ALA A 68 -17.20 -13.55 8.84
CA ALA A 68 -16.48 -12.80 9.89
C ALA A 68 -14.94 -12.74 9.88
N ILE A 69 -14.39 -11.59 9.47
CA ILE A 69 -13.18 -11.00 10.07
C ILE A 69 -13.34 -9.46 10.09
N ALA A 70 -13.37 -8.88 11.29
CA ALA A 70 -13.25 -7.47 11.66
C ALA A 70 -13.77 -6.43 10.64
N LEU A 71 -15.03 -5.99 10.82
CA LEU A 71 -15.45 -4.67 10.36
C LEU A 71 -14.57 -3.63 11.04
N ILE A 72 -14.04 -2.67 10.29
CA ILE A 72 -13.39 -1.50 10.89
C ILE A 72 -14.42 -0.80 11.78
N PRO A 73 -14.17 -0.67 13.10
CA PRO A 73 -15.01 0.11 13.97
C PRO A 73 -15.12 1.52 13.41
N ARG A 74 -16.32 2.13 13.43
CA ARG A 74 -16.53 3.46 12.83
C ARG A 74 -15.60 4.53 13.43
N GLU A 75 -15.14 4.30 14.65
CA GLU A 75 -14.16 5.11 15.37
C GLU A 75 -12.77 5.14 14.69
N GLU A 76 -12.38 4.06 14.02
CA GLU A 76 -11.06 3.91 13.38
C GLU A 76 -11.02 4.49 11.95
N ILE A 77 -12.17 4.86 11.37
CA ILE A 77 -12.23 5.48 10.05
C ILE A 77 -11.51 6.85 10.05
N ARG A 78 -11.63 7.61 11.14
CA ARG A 78 -11.02 8.95 11.27
C ARG A 78 -9.48 8.89 11.20
N PRO A 79 -8.78 8.08 12.03
CA PRO A 79 -7.33 7.96 11.92
C PRO A 79 -6.89 7.34 10.60
N PHE A 80 -7.64 6.39 10.04
CA PHE A 80 -7.32 5.81 8.73
C PHE A 80 -7.35 6.87 7.61
N LEU A 81 -8.39 7.70 7.57
CA LEU A 81 -8.48 8.82 6.65
C LEU A 81 -7.36 9.84 6.87
N ALA A 82 -6.94 10.06 8.12
CA ALA A 82 -5.81 10.94 8.42
C ALA A 82 -4.49 10.38 7.88
N ILE A 83 -4.24 9.07 7.96
CA ILE A 83 -3.06 8.42 7.38
C ILE A 83 -3.07 8.53 5.86
N ILE A 84 -4.20 8.23 5.22
CA ILE A 84 -4.38 8.39 3.76
C ILE A 84 -4.13 9.86 3.38
N ALA A 85 -4.77 10.80 4.09
CA ALA A 85 -4.62 12.22 3.82
C ALA A 85 -3.18 12.70 4.00
N ALA A 86 -2.48 12.23 5.04
CA ALA A 86 -1.07 12.56 5.27
C ALA A 86 -0.16 11.99 4.17
N LEU A 87 -0.44 10.78 3.68
CA LEU A 87 0.31 10.16 2.59
C LEU A 87 0.20 10.96 1.28
N PHE A 88 -0.98 11.53 1.01
CA PHE A 88 -1.24 12.34 -0.18
C PHE A 88 -1.13 13.85 0.07
N ALA A 89 -0.81 14.26 1.29
CA ALA A 89 -0.63 15.66 1.60
C ALA A 89 0.58 16.17 0.81
N PRO A 90 0.46 17.27 0.07
CA PRO A 90 1.64 17.90 -0.51
C PRO A 90 2.57 18.22 0.65
N SER A 91 3.80 17.67 0.62
CA SER A 91 4.84 18.05 1.57
C SER A 91 4.93 19.56 1.52
N ALA A 92 4.54 20.23 2.61
CA ALA A 92 4.62 21.67 2.69
C ALA A 92 6.09 22.02 2.43
N ASP A 93 6.32 22.67 1.31
CA ASP A 93 7.59 23.20 0.86
C ASP A 93 8.09 24.18 1.93
N GLU A 94 8.87 23.69 2.89
CA GLU A 94 9.64 24.51 3.81
C GLU A 94 10.80 25.12 3.01
N ARG A 95 10.53 26.35 2.55
CA ARG A 95 11.49 27.28 1.95
C ARG A 95 12.69 27.53 2.84
#